data_AF-A0A948FMI2-F1
#
_entry.id   AF-A0A948FMI2-F1
#
_cell.length_a   1.000
_cell.length_b   1.000
_cell.length_c   1.000
_cell.angle_alpha   90.00
_cell.angle_beta   90.00
_cell.angle_gamma   90.00
#
_symmetry.space_group_name_H-M   'P 1'
#
loop_
_entity.id
_entity.type
_entity.pdbx_description
1 polymer ?
#
loop_
_entity_poly.entity_id
_entity_poly.type
_entity_poly.pdbx_seq_one_letter_code
_entity_poly.pdbx_strand_id
1 'polypeptide(L)'
;MVILALMVLSCPLAFSATMYAQFPQLPGYDGYDGYDGDDDGGHQADPDLNIDLESDCEGVTVTVTTDQGAAVSGAEVTVGIPTLFHGYTDSKGEVHFGFACDRQVDVYASHSGYHSAHTFETLIDCGQCEEPECDNDDDCPDNQQCDDGQCVNVPCDCGVVSSHQCAEYECCANSDCPQGQVCQNHECTEPQGCTSDGDCEPTEYCDIPVGAASGLCMPVTGCGEVVDHVLVPYECGDDPNCQECPEGFICVNYECVESSMEGPDNGFVGDDAEFTGKKGDEVCANCDVEVTDPTGQKWTGKTDENGGFVLPLTMEGPYTIVLLENGKELAATVINAIPKSTPTDEGKPTVAEDEGGGLALILILLLLLGIIVVLYLRRGQKGKK
;
A
#
# COMPACT_ATOMS: atom_id res chain seq x y z
N MET A 1 -21.79 13.83 10.05
CA MET A 1 -20.87 12.71 9.81
C MET A 1 -19.45 13.25 9.89
N VAL A 2 -18.80 12.99 11.01
CA VAL A 2 -17.42 13.41 11.32
C VAL A 2 -16.57 12.16 11.11
N ILE A 3 -15.69 12.18 10.10
CA ILE A 3 -14.69 11.12 9.94
C ILE A 3 -13.40 11.64 10.56
N LEU A 4 -13.17 11.16 11.78
CA LEU A 4 -11.92 11.22 12.51
C LEU A 4 -11.24 9.85 12.25
N ALA A 5 -10.10 9.83 11.57
CA ALA A 5 -9.23 8.65 11.54
C ALA A 5 -7.79 9.11 11.59
N LEU A 6 -7.23 8.95 12.78
CA LEU A 6 -5.84 9.15 13.15
C LEU A 6 -4.91 8.10 12.50
N MET A 7 -3.72 8.59 12.16
CA MET A 7 -2.38 7.99 12.28
C MET A 7 -2.22 6.48 12.52
N VAL A 8 -1.36 5.85 11.71
CA VAL A 8 -0.14 5.22 12.23
C VAL A 8 1.03 5.57 11.31
N LEU A 9 1.97 6.34 11.86
CA LEU A 9 3.30 6.63 11.32
C LEU A 9 4.12 5.33 11.29
N SER A 10 4.67 4.99 10.12
CA SER A 10 5.80 4.07 10.01
C SER A 10 7.11 4.84 9.98
N CYS A 11 7.82 4.77 11.10
CA CYS A 11 9.27 4.87 11.33
C CYS A 11 10.14 5.63 10.30
N PRO A 12 10.71 6.80 10.66
CA PRO A 12 12.01 7.18 10.13
C PRO A 12 13.07 6.30 10.78
N LEU A 13 13.84 5.58 9.95
CA LEU A 13 15.08 4.94 10.32
C LEU A 13 16.03 5.99 10.93
N ALA A 14 16.08 6.04 12.26
CA ALA A 14 17.12 6.73 12.99
C ALA A 14 18.41 5.92 12.81
N PHE A 15 19.23 6.31 11.85
CA PHE A 15 20.65 6.00 11.88
C PHE A 15 21.23 6.61 13.16
N SER A 16 21.47 5.78 14.17
CA SER A 16 22.41 6.12 15.24
C SER A 16 23.80 6.16 14.63
N ALA A 17 24.15 7.31 14.05
CA ALA A 17 25.54 7.64 13.84
C ALA A 17 26.15 7.79 15.24
N THR A 18 26.86 6.77 15.70
CA THR A 18 27.78 6.85 16.83
C THR A 18 28.87 7.86 16.45
N MET A 19 28.58 9.15 16.64
CA MET A 19 29.60 10.18 16.70
C MET A 19 30.41 9.90 17.95
N TYR A 20 31.53 9.19 17.78
CA TYR A 20 32.65 9.30 18.70
C TYR A 20 33.08 10.76 18.72
N ALA A 21 32.53 11.53 19.66
CA ALA A 21 33.13 12.78 20.05
C ALA A 21 34.51 12.40 20.61
N GLN A 22 35.55 12.65 19.81
CA GLN A 22 36.92 12.65 20.31
C GLN A 22 36.97 13.73 21.39
N PHE A 23 36.86 13.31 22.65
CA PHE A 23 37.17 14.18 23.76
C PHE A 23 38.60 14.68 23.55
N PRO A 24 38.85 16.00 23.69
CA PRO A 24 40.20 16.51 23.68
C PRO A 24 40.97 15.76 24.76
N GLN A 25 42.03 15.05 24.35
CA GLN A 25 42.96 14.46 25.30
C GLN A 25 43.38 15.59 26.24
N LEU A 26 43.01 15.44 27.52
CA LEU A 26 43.49 16.34 28.55
C LEU A 26 45.01 16.34 28.44
N PRO A 27 45.66 17.52 28.47
CA PRO A 27 47.09 17.61 28.32
C PRO A 27 47.74 16.66 29.32
N GLY A 28 48.49 15.69 28.78
CA GLY A 28 49.27 14.75 29.55
C GLY A 28 50.03 15.54 30.62
N TYR A 29 49.76 15.19 31.87
CA TYR A 29 50.54 15.69 32.98
C TYR A 29 51.89 14.97 32.86
N ASP A 30 52.79 15.56 32.07
CA ASP A 30 54.17 15.11 31.94
C ASP A 30 54.77 15.12 33.36
N GLY A 31 54.89 13.92 33.90
CA GLY A 31 55.56 13.65 35.16
C GLY A 31 56.94 14.26 35.09
N TYR A 32 57.29 15.00 36.14
CA TYR A 32 58.62 15.49 36.38
C TYR A 32 59.59 14.30 36.43
N ASP A 33 60.30 14.05 35.33
CA ASP A 33 61.52 13.23 35.28
C ASP A 33 62.62 14.00 36.02
N GLY A 34 62.63 13.84 37.35
CA GLY A 34 63.57 14.46 38.25
C GLY A 34 64.34 13.40 39.02
N TYR A 35 65.62 13.26 38.64
CA TYR A 35 66.73 12.59 39.34
C TYR A 35 67.01 11.13 38.96
N ASP A 36 67.87 10.98 37.95
CA ASP A 36 68.83 9.88 37.80
C ASP A 36 69.74 9.85 39.04
N GLY A 37 69.31 9.13 40.07
CA GLY A 37 70.15 8.66 41.15
C GLY A 37 70.40 7.17 40.94
N ASP A 38 71.59 6.82 40.48
CA ASP A 38 72.12 5.46 40.45
C ASP A 38 72.19 4.92 41.90
N ASP A 39 71.07 4.43 42.42
CA ASP A 39 71.01 3.65 43.65
C ASP A 39 70.55 2.24 43.28
N ASP A 40 71.51 1.31 43.19
CA ASP A 40 71.34 -0.12 42.90
C ASP A 40 70.61 -0.87 44.05
N GLY A 41 69.70 -0.20 44.74
CA GLY A 41 68.78 -0.77 45.70
C GLY A 41 67.68 -1.50 44.96
N GLY A 42 67.67 -2.83 45.03
CA GLY A 42 66.64 -3.68 44.43
C GLY A 42 65.24 -3.42 45.02
N HIS A 43 64.63 -2.30 44.64
CA HIS A 43 63.23 -2.01 44.89
C HIS A 43 62.41 -3.06 44.14
N GLN A 44 61.76 -3.92 44.92
CA GLN A 44 60.68 -4.72 44.38
C GLN A 44 59.65 -3.75 43.82
N ALA A 45 59.31 -3.92 42.53
CA ALA A 45 58.25 -3.13 41.91
C ALA A 45 56.99 -3.28 42.75
N ASP A 46 56.33 -2.15 43.03
CA ASP A 46 55.05 -2.17 43.72
C ASP A 46 54.04 -2.92 42.83
N PRO A 47 53.18 -3.79 43.39
CA PRO A 47 52.17 -4.50 42.62
C PRO A 47 51.10 -3.55 42.06
N ASP A 48 50.53 -3.91 40.90
CA ASP A 48 49.42 -3.18 40.28
C ASP A 48 48.08 -3.49 40.95
N LEU A 49 47.20 -2.48 41.03
CA LEU A 49 45.79 -2.66 41.36
C LEU A 49 44.96 -2.99 40.12
N ASN A 50 43.88 -3.73 40.32
CA ASN A 50 42.82 -4.00 39.35
C ASN A 50 41.49 -3.52 39.93
N ILE A 51 40.65 -2.92 39.08
CA ILE A 51 39.31 -2.44 39.43
C ILE A 51 38.31 -3.27 38.65
N ASP A 52 37.31 -3.80 39.36
CA ASP A 52 36.11 -4.40 38.77
C ASP A 52 34.88 -3.64 39.29
N LEU A 53 33.92 -3.39 38.41
CA LEU A 53 32.74 -2.57 38.72
C LEU A 53 31.49 -3.35 38.35
N GLU A 54 30.64 -3.57 39.35
CA GLU A 54 29.31 -4.14 39.18
C GLU A 54 28.28 -3.06 39.52
N SER A 55 27.27 -2.88 38.66
CA SER A 55 26.19 -1.93 38.90
C SER A 55 24.83 -2.60 38.77
N ASP A 56 23.95 -2.30 39.72
CA ASP A 56 22.56 -2.72 39.74
C ASP A 56 21.66 -1.51 40.06
N CYS A 57 20.37 -1.78 40.30
CA CYS A 57 19.40 -0.74 40.61
C CYS A 57 19.50 -0.20 42.04
N GLU A 58 20.23 -0.88 42.92
CA GLU A 58 20.47 -0.44 44.30
C GLU A 58 21.75 0.42 44.42
N GLY A 59 22.71 0.23 43.52
CA GLY A 59 23.89 1.09 43.42
C GLY A 59 25.04 0.51 42.59
N VAL A 60 26.25 0.96 42.93
CA VAL A 60 27.50 0.52 42.30
C VAL A 60 28.42 -0.08 43.34
N THR A 61 28.91 -1.28 43.09
CA THR A 61 29.91 -1.96 43.89
C THR A 61 31.23 -1.97 43.13
N VAL A 62 32.27 -1.38 43.73
CA VAL A 62 33.63 -1.36 43.17
C VAL A 62 34.50 -2.33 43.96
N THR A 63 35.13 -3.27 43.26
CA THR A 63 36.03 -4.27 43.82
C THR A 63 37.46 -3.96 43.41
N VAL A 64 38.36 -3.82 44.39
CA VAL A 64 39.79 -3.57 44.17
C VAL A 64 40.62 -4.80 44.54
N THR A 65 41.34 -5.33 43.57
CA THR A 65 42.19 -6.52 43.73
C THR A 65 43.63 -6.27 43.25
N THR A 66 44.53 -7.18 43.58
CA THR A 66 45.88 -7.21 42.99
C THR A 66 45.89 -7.93 41.64
N ASP A 67 47.02 -7.89 40.94
CA ASP A 67 47.34 -8.73 39.76
C ASP A 67 47.08 -10.24 39.96
N GLN A 68 47.20 -10.74 41.19
CA GLN A 68 46.93 -12.12 41.58
C GLN A 68 45.47 -12.38 42.02
N GLY A 69 44.61 -11.35 41.95
CA GLY A 69 43.21 -11.42 42.36
C GLY A 69 42.98 -11.38 43.88
N ALA A 70 43.98 -10.97 44.67
CA ALA A 70 43.81 -10.81 46.11
C ALA A 70 43.10 -9.49 46.43
N ALA A 71 42.11 -9.53 47.34
CA ALA A 71 41.40 -8.34 47.80
C ALA A 71 42.33 -7.33 48.49
N VAL A 72 42.17 -6.04 48.16
CA VAL A 72 42.93 -4.95 48.77
C VAL A 72 42.02 -4.12 49.68
N SER A 73 42.21 -4.28 50.99
CA SER A 73 41.43 -3.56 52.00
C SER A 73 42.00 -2.17 52.29
N GLY A 74 41.12 -1.19 52.51
CA GLY A 74 41.51 0.19 52.79
C GLY A 74 41.98 0.97 51.56
N ALA A 75 41.80 0.44 50.34
CA ALA A 75 42.07 1.16 49.11
C ALA A 75 41.12 2.34 48.99
N GLU A 76 41.66 3.52 48.69
CA GLU A 76 40.92 4.74 48.45
C GLU A 76 40.34 4.70 47.04
N VAL A 77 39.02 4.71 46.93
CA VAL A 77 38.28 4.65 45.67
C VAL A 77 37.53 5.95 45.45
N THR A 78 37.69 6.51 44.26
CA THR A 78 36.99 7.70 43.80
C THR A 78 36.22 7.36 42.53
N VAL A 79 34.92 7.70 42.48
CA VAL A 79 34.06 7.48 41.31
C VAL A 79 33.44 8.81 40.89
N GLY A 80 33.57 9.23 39.62
CA GLY A 80 32.79 10.38 39.18
C GLY A 80 32.98 10.92 37.75
N ILE A 81 31.85 11.20 37.10
CA ILE A 81 31.54 12.37 36.25
C ILE A 81 29.99 12.56 36.31
N PRO A 82 29.38 13.71 36.69
CA PRO A 82 29.92 14.99 37.17
C PRO A 82 30.03 15.12 38.70
N THR A 83 29.50 14.16 39.47
CA THR A 83 29.57 14.17 40.94
C THR A 83 30.67 13.21 41.39
N LEU A 84 31.53 13.66 42.31
CA LEU A 84 32.63 12.87 42.86
C LEU A 84 32.16 12.15 44.12
N PHE A 85 32.23 10.83 44.12
CA PHE A 85 32.01 9.97 45.27
C PHE A 85 33.35 9.39 45.74
N HIS A 86 33.48 9.19 47.05
CA HIS A 86 34.73 8.78 47.68
C HIS A 86 34.43 7.76 48.77
N GLY A 87 35.23 6.70 48.84
CA GLY A 87 35.10 5.65 49.84
C GLY A 87 36.38 4.84 49.99
N TYR A 88 36.38 3.93 50.97
CA TYR A 88 37.48 3.01 51.22
C TYR A 88 36.96 1.58 51.15
N THR A 89 37.73 0.70 50.52
CA THR A 89 37.37 -0.72 50.42
C THR A 89 37.40 -1.41 51.78
N ASP A 90 36.48 -2.36 51.98
CA ASP A 90 36.38 -3.17 53.18
C ASP A 90 37.40 -4.34 53.19
N SER A 91 37.24 -5.33 54.07
CA SER A 91 38.14 -6.49 54.13
C SER A 91 38.09 -7.41 52.90
N LYS A 92 37.07 -7.29 52.06
CA LYS A 92 36.92 -8.02 50.80
C LYS A 92 37.40 -7.23 49.59
N GLY A 93 37.87 -5.99 49.79
CA GLY A 93 38.25 -5.13 48.69
C GLY A 93 37.07 -4.44 48.04
N GLU A 94 35.89 -4.43 48.68
CA GLU A 94 34.65 -3.89 48.11
C GLU A 94 34.32 -2.52 48.70
N VAL A 95 33.78 -1.60 47.90
CA VAL A 95 33.15 -0.36 48.35
C VAL A 95 31.86 -0.13 47.56
N HIS A 96 30.78 0.20 48.28
CA HIS A 96 29.45 0.37 47.69
C HIS A 96 29.03 1.85 47.70
N PHE A 97 28.48 2.30 46.57
CA PHE A 97 27.96 3.64 46.41
C PHE A 97 26.48 3.61 46.00
N GLY A 98 25.61 4.25 46.78
CA GLY A 98 24.16 4.28 46.54
C GLY A 98 23.70 5.29 45.47
N PHE A 99 24.44 5.41 44.37
CA PHE A 99 23.98 6.14 43.18
C PHE A 99 23.83 5.13 42.04
N ALA A 100 22.79 5.28 41.22
CA ALA A 100 22.46 4.29 40.20
C ALA A 100 22.44 4.89 38.79
N CYS A 101 22.86 4.02 37.86
CA CYS A 101 22.51 3.92 36.44
C CYS A 101 22.66 5.16 35.52
N ASP A 102 22.59 4.97 34.20
CA ASP A 102 22.61 5.98 33.13
C ASP A 102 23.80 6.96 33.12
N ARG A 103 24.95 6.54 33.63
CA ARG A 103 26.15 7.39 33.65
C ARG A 103 27.37 6.61 33.22
N GLN A 104 28.25 7.29 32.52
CA GLN A 104 29.62 6.86 32.39
C GLN A 104 30.39 7.38 33.61
N VAL A 105 31.07 6.46 34.29
CA VAL A 105 31.83 6.78 35.49
C VAL A 105 33.31 6.54 35.26
N ASP A 106 34.10 7.49 35.73
CA ASP A 106 35.54 7.35 35.88
C ASP A 106 35.81 6.82 37.29
N VAL A 107 36.53 5.70 37.40
CA VAL A 107 36.87 5.05 38.67
C VAL A 107 38.37 5.06 38.85
N TYR A 108 38.82 5.65 39.95
CA TYR A 108 40.22 5.69 40.37
C TYR A 108 40.39 4.98 41.71
N ALA A 109 41.36 4.08 41.80
CA ALA A 109 41.72 3.39 43.04
C ALA A 109 43.19 3.58 43.39
N SER A 110 43.48 3.87 44.65
CA SER A 110 44.85 4.03 45.15
C SER A 110 45.04 3.41 46.54
N HIS A 111 46.21 2.84 46.80
CA HIS A 111 46.58 2.31 48.11
C HIS A 111 48.10 2.40 48.27
N SER A 112 48.60 2.72 49.47
CA SER A 112 50.03 2.81 49.71
C SER A 112 50.72 1.45 49.46
N GLY A 113 51.81 1.46 48.70
CA GLY A 113 52.54 0.24 48.32
C GLY A 113 52.00 -0.47 47.08
N TYR A 114 51.15 0.19 46.30
CA TYR A 114 50.63 -0.29 45.03
C TYR A 114 50.68 0.81 43.97
N HIS A 115 50.76 0.44 42.69
CA HIS A 115 50.48 1.36 41.60
C HIS A 115 48.96 1.60 41.50
N SER A 116 48.54 2.85 41.35
CA SER A 116 47.12 3.21 41.24
C SER A 116 46.50 2.66 39.97
N ALA A 117 45.21 2.31 40.04
CA ALA A 117 44.44 1.86 38.90
C ALA A 117 43.36 2.87 38.50
N HIS A 118 42.98 2.80 37.22
CA HIS A 118 41.99 3.68 36.60
C HIS A 118 41.19 2.89 35.57
N THR A 119 39.86 3.01 35.60
CA THR A 119 38.97 2.44 34.57
C THR A 119 37.80 3.37 34.28
N PHE A 120 37.17 3.16 33.12
CA PHE A 120 36.01 3.91 32.67
C PHE A 120 34.91 2.94 32.27
N GLU A 121 33.79 2.99 32.99
CA GLU A 121 32.68 2.04 32.81
C GLU A 121 31.36 2.77 32.57
N THR A 122 30.48 2.13 31.81
CA THR A 122 29.10 2.60 31.65
C THR A 122 28.23 1.80 32.60
N LEU A 123 27.57 2.48 33.54
CA LEU A 123 26.61 1.84 34.45
C LEU A 123 25.41 1.30 33.66
N ILE A 124 24.66 0.37 34.25
CA ILE A 124 23.40 -0.12 33.68
C ILE A 124 22.44 1.03 33.35
N ASP A 125 21.55 0.82 32.39
CA ASP A 125 20.56 1.82 31.96
C ASP A 125 19.46 1.95 33.03
N CYS A 126 19.11 3.17 33.46
CA CYS A 126 18.08 3.37 34.50
C CYS A 126 16.70 2.95 34.02
N GLY A 127 16.46 2.90 32.70
CA GLY A 127 15.26 2.32 32.12
C GLY A 127 15.11 0.82 32.38
N GLN A 128 16.17 0.13 32.84
CA GLN A 128 16.08 -1.25 33.29
C GLN A 128 15.73 -1.39 34.78
N CYS A 129 15.63 -0.27 35.50
CA CYS A 129 15.29 -0.22 36.92
C CYS A 129 13.86 0.28 37.16
N GLU A 130 12.95 0.04 36.21
CA GLU A 130 11.53 0.31 36.45
C GLU A 130 11.07 -0.49 37.66
N GLU A 131 10.55 0.22 38.66
CA GLU A 131 9.90 -0.40 39.82
C GLU A 131 8.74 -1.24 39.27
N PRO A 132 8.63 -2.53 39.66
CA PRO A 132 7.56 -3.38 39.15
C PRO A 132 6.22 -2.73 39.48
N GLU A 133 5.29 -2.76 38.52
CA GLU A 133 3.94 -2.24 38.69
C GLU A 133 3.15 -3.02 39.75
N CYS A 134 3.52 -4.29 39.99
CA CYS A 134 2.85 -5.19 40.93
C CYS A 134 3.83 -6.18 41.57
N ASP A 135 3.53 -6.62 42.79
CA ASP A 135 4.19 -7.76 43.43
C ASP A 135 3.31 -9.02 43.40
N ASN A 136 1.99 -8.86 43.30
CA ASN A 136 1.00 -9.92 43.23
C ASN A 136 -0.30 -9.43 42.53
N ASP A 137 -1.22 -10.35 42.24
CA ASP A 137 -2.44 -10.04 41.49
C ASP A 137 -3.33 -8.98 42.16
N ASP A 138 -3.36 -8.92 43.49
CA ASP A 138 -4.18 -7.95 44.23
C ASP A 138 -3.69 -6.49 44.06
N ASP A 139 -2.47 -6.30 43.55
CA ASP A 139 -1.93 -4.98 43.21
C ASP A 139 -2.46 -4.48 41.85
N CYS A 140 -2.98 -5.40 41.03
CA CYS A 140 -3.51 -5.10 39.70
C CYS A 140 -5.04 -4.84 39.74
N PRO A 141 -5.60 -4.16 38.72
CA PRO A 141 -7.05 -4.13 38.50
C PRO A 141 -7.65 -5.54 38.37
N ASP A 142 -8.94 -5.72 38.73
CA ASP A 142 -9.64 -7.03 38.72
C ASP A 142 -9.53 -7.82 37.39
N ASN A 143 -9.36 -7.12 36.26
CA ASN A 143 -9.25 -7.70 34.91
C ASN A 143 -7.80 -8.01 34.47
N GLN A 144 -6.83 -7.83 35.37
CA GLN A 144 -5.40 -8.04 35.14
C GLN A 144 -4.81 -8.98 36.20
N GLN A 145 -3.64 -9.54 35.94
CA GLN A 145 -2.86 -10.35 36.87
C GLN A 145 -1.41 -9.90 36.81
N CYS A 146 -0.65 -10.16 37.87
CA CYS A 146 0.75 -9.79 37.92
C CYS A 146 1.62 -10.84 37.21
N ASP A 147 2.28 -10.45 36.13
CA ASP A 147 3.23 -11.29 35.39
C ASP A 147 4.55 -10.55 35.23
N ASP A 148 5.60 -11.09 35.83
CA ASP A 148 6.96 -10.51 35.86
C ASP A 148 7.02 -9.02 36.28
N GLY A 149 6.22 -8.66 37.29
CA GLY A 149 6.16 -7.30 37.80
C GLY A 149 5.36 -6.33 36.93
N GLN A 150 4.61 -6.81 35.93
CA GLN A 150 3.71 -6.00 35.10
C GLN A 150 2.27 -6.50 35.22
N CYS A 151 1.31 -5.58 35.25
CA CYS A 151 -0.10 -5.96 35.25
C CYS A 151 -0.57 -6.29 33.83
N VAL A 152 -0.70 -7.58 33.52
CA VAL A 152 -1.14 -8.08 32.22
C VAL A 152 -2.61 -8.47 32.26
N ASN A 153 -3.35 -8.28 31.15
CA ASN A 153 -4.76 -8.67 31.10
C ASN A 153 -4.94 -10.19 31.26
N VAL A 154 -5.89 -10.61 32.08
CA VAL A 154 -6.26 -12.03 32.21
C VAL A 154 -6.95 -12.48 30.92
N PRO A 155 -6.41 -13.45 30.17
CA PRO A 155 -7.03 -13.92 28.94
C PRO A 155 -8.39 -14.58 29.25
N CYS A 156 -9.45 -14.10 28.60
CA CYS A 156 -10.81 -14.58 28.83
C CYS A 156 -11.64 -14.46 27.55
N ASP A 157 -11.39 -15.36 26.59
CA ASP A 157 -12.02 -15.33 25.27
C ASP A 157 -13.53 -15.53 25.34
N CYS A 158 -14.00 -16.27 26.35
CA CYS A 158 -15.41 -16.51 26.58
C CYS A 158 -15.73 -16.71 28.06
N GLY A 159 -15.87 -15.59 28.75
CA GLY A 159 -16.20 -15.56 30.16
C GLY A 159 -16.23 -14.13 30.67
N VAL A 160 -16.27 -14.02 31.99
CA VAL A 160 -16.07 -12.76 32.70
C VAL A 160 -14.87 -12.90 33.61
N VAL A 161 -13.97 -11.92 33.60
CA VAL A 161 -12.87 -11.88 34.56
C VAL A 161 -13.41 -11.38 35.90
N SER A 162 -13.19 -12.15 36.96
CA SER A 162 -13.51 -11.80 38.34
C SER A 162 -12.41 -12.31 39.25
N SER A 163 -11.90 -11.43 40.13
CA SER A 163 -10.81 -11.77 41.06
C SER A 163 -9.60 -12.36 40.33
N HIS A 164 -9.15 -11.69 39.26
CA HIS A 164 -7.97 -12.08 38.47
C HIS A 164 -8.09 -13.46 37.80
N GLN A 165 -9.31 -14.00 37.69
CA GLN A 165 -9.59 -15.30 37.06
C GLN A 165 -10.71 -15.17 36.03
N CYS A 166 -10.57 -15.85 34.89
CA CYS A 166 -11.65 -15.97 33.91
C CYS A 166 -12.68 -17.00 34.41
N ALA A 167 -13.89 -16.55 34.72
CA ALA A 167 -15.05 -17.41 34.92
C ALA A 167 -15.71 -17.65 33.56
N GLU A 168 -15.51 -18.84 33.01
CA GLU A 168 -16.07 -19.23 31.72
C GLU A 168 -17.60 -19.18 31.73
N TYR A 169 -18.17 -18.76 30.60
CA TYR A 169 -19.60 -18.84 30.34
C TYR A 169 -20.03 -20.28 30.04
N GLU A 170 -21.34 -20.57 30.11
CA GLU A 170 -21.84 -21.90 29.72
C GLU A 170 -21.59 -22.19 28.24
N CYS A 171 -21.70 -21.15 27.40
CA CYS A 171 -21.46 -21.25 25.97
C CYS A 171 -20.96 -19.94 25.35
N CYS A 172 -20.29 -20.10 24.22
CA CYS A 172 -19.69 -19.02 23.41
C CYS A 172 -20.23 -19.06 21.99
N ALA A 173 -20.59 -20.26 21.54
CA ALA A 173 -21.21 -20.56 20.27
C ALA A 173 -22.27 -21.67 20.43
N ASN A 174 -23.15 -21.79 19.45
CA ASN A 174 -24.19 -22.84 19.43
C ASN A 174 -23.61 -24.25 19.44
N SER A 175 -22.36 -24.43 18.99
CA SER A 175 -21.66 -25.72 19.03
C SER A 175 -21.31 -26.19 20.43
N ASP A 176 -21.26 -25.28 21.40
CA ASP A 176 -20.91 -25.58 22.80
C ASP A 176 -22.13 -26.12 23.55
N CYS A 177 -23.34 -25.89 23.01
CA CYS A 177 -24.59 -26.30 23.63
C CYS A 177 -24.96 -27.76 23.32
N PRO A 178 -25.68 -28.43 24.24
CA PRO A 178 -26.28 -29.73 23.99
C PRO A 178 -27.20 -29.73 22.76
N GLN A 179 -27.42 -30.91 22.18
CA GLN A 179 -28.27 -31.06 20.99
C GLN A 179 -29.67 -30.49 21.25
N GLY A 180 -30.09 -29.56 20.38
CA GLY A 180 -31.41 -28.92 20.45
C GLY A 180 -31.44 -27.60 21.25
N GLN A 181 -30.28 -27.09 21.69
CA GLN A 181 -30.16 -25.77 22.32
C GLN A 181 -29.28 -24.83 21.48
N VAL A 182 -29.43 -23.53 21.69
CA VAL A 182 -28.62 -22.47 21.09
C VAL A 182 -28.04 -21.59 22.18
N CYS A 183 -26.86 -21.03 21.93
CA CYS A 183 -26.20 -20.14 22.87
C CYS A 183 -26.84 -18.76 22.77
N GLN A 184 -27.58 -18.35 23.81
CA GLN A 184 -28.21 -17.04 23.87
C GLN A 184 -27.86 -16.38 25.21
N ASN A 185 -27.22 -15.21 25.15
CA ASN A 185 -26.71 -14.51 26.34
C ASN A 185 -25.82 -15.38 27.24
N HIS A 186 -24.92 -16.16 26.63
CA HIS A 186 -23.96 -17.02 27.34
C HIS A 186 -24.58 -18.18 28.14
N GLU A 187 -25.85 -18.49 27.87
CA GLU A 187 -26.61 -19.61 28.43
C GLU A 187 -27.16 -20.47 27.28
N CYS A 188 -27.14 -21.80 27.45
CA CYS A 188 -27.72 -22.71 26.47
C CYS A 188 -29.23 -22.80 26.66
N THR A 189 -29.98 -22.25 25.71
CA THR A 189 -31.45 -22.17 25.78
C THR A 189 -32.10 -22.97 24.66
N GLU A 190 -33.29 -23.51 24.90
CA GLU A 190 -34.09 -24.09 23.81
C GLU A 190 -34.47 -22.96 22.84
N PRO A 191 -34.16 -23.08 21.54
CA PRO A 191 -34.46 -22.03 20.59
C PRO A 191 -35.97 -21.80 20.55
N GLN A 192 -36.39 -20.54 20.65
CA GLN A 192 -37.71 -20.12 20.17
C GLN A 192 -37.70 -20.17 18.64
N GLY A 193 -37.69 -21.40 18.12
CA GLY A 193 -37.53 -21.68 16.71
C GLY A 193 -38.82 -21.54 15.92
N CYS A 194 -38.67 -21.53 14.61
CA CYS A 194 -39.75 -21.69 13.67
C CYS A 194 -40.01 -23.17 13.39
N THR A 195 -41.24 -23.51 13.03
CA THR A 195 -41.63 -24.84 12.52
C THR A 195 -41.99 -24.79 11.03
N SER A 196 -42.17 -23.58 10.50
CA SER A 196 -42.40 -23.26 9.11
C SER A 196 -41.98 -21.82 8.81
N ASP A 197 -41.84 -21.45 7.54
CA ASP A 197 -41.51 -20.08 7.15
C ASP A 197 -42.53 -19.05 7.67
N GLY A 198 -43.80 -19.45 7.82
CA GLY A 198 -44.86 -18.60 8.36
C GLY A 198 -44.71 -18.24 9.84
N ASP A 199 -43.76 -18.87 10.55
CA ASP A 199 -43.37 -18.48 11.91
C ASP A 199 -42.30 -17.37 11.90
N CYS A 200 -41.77 -17.01 10.73
CA CYS A 200 -40.71 -16.01 10.54
C CYS A 200 -41.24 -14.70 9.94
N GLU A 201 -40.42 -13.65 9.97
CA GLU A 201 -40.74 -12.41 9.25
C GLU A 201 -40.77 -12.67 7.73
N PRO A 202 -41.53 -11.88 6.93
CA PRO A 202 -41.66 -12.09 5.49
C PRO A 202 -40.34 -12.11 4.69
N THR A 203 -39.26 -11.53 5.26
CA THR A 203 -37.91 -11.48 4.67
C THR A 203 -36.98 -12.59 5.14
N GLU A 204 -37.49 -13.54 5.92
CA GLU A 204 -36.75 -14.64 6.51
C GLU A 204 -37.33 -15.99 6.06
N TYR A 205 -36.58 -17.08 6.18
CA TYR A 205 -37.07 -18.44 5.97
C TYR A 205 -36.69 -19.31 7.16
N CYS A 206 -37.44 -20.38 7.38
CA CYS A 206 -37.20 -21.29 8.47
C CYS A 206 -36.18 -22.36 8.08
N ASP A 207 -34.94 -22.22 8.56
CA ASP A 207 -33.89 -23.22 8.36
C ASP A 207 -33.99 -24.30 9.43
N ILE A 208 -34.63 -25.43 9.09
CA ILE A 208 -34.79 -26.60 9.97
C ILE A 208 -33.70 -27.62 9.62
N PRO A 209 -32.69 -27.85 10.49
CA PRO A 209 -31.69 -28.87 10.28
C PRO A 209 -32.34 -30.26 10.11
N VAL A 210 -31.76 -31.10 9.24
CA VAL A 210 -32.31 -32.44 8.97
C VAL A 210 -32.43 -33.25 10.26
N GLY A 211 -33.66 -33.58 10.65
CA GLY A 211 -33.99 -34.34 11.86
C GLY A 211 -34.32 -33.50 13.10
N ALA A 212 -34.27 -32.17 13.02
CA ALA A 212 -34.73 -31.27 14.07
C ALA A 212 -36.26 -31.08 14.04
N ALA A 213 -36.85 -30.78 15.19
CA ALA A 213 -38.29 -30.50 15.32
C ALA A 213 -38.64 -29.02 15.06
N SER A 214 -37.64 -28.15 15.06
CA SER A 214 -37.73 -26.70 14.86
C SER A 214 -36.42 -26.18 14.26
N GLY A 215 -36.50 -25.02 13.62
CA GLY A 215 -35.39 -24.34 12.96
C GLY A 215 -35.16 -22.93 13.48
N LEU A 216 -34.28 -22.19 12.81
CA LEU A 216 -34.06 -20.76 13.04
C LEU A 216 -34.56 -19.96 11.84
N CYS A 217 -35.18 -18.81 12.09
CA CYS A 217 -35.51 -17.85 11.05
C CYS A 217 -34.22 -17.21 10.55
N MET A 218 -33.87 -17.48 9.30
CA MET A 218 -32.67 -16.99 8.64
C MET A 218 -33.07 -15.94 7.60
N PRO A 219 -32.34 -14.82 7.47
CA PRO A 219 -32.64 -13.84 6.45
C PRO A 219 -32.49 -14.45 5.05
N VAL A 220 -33.45 -14.19 4.17
CA VAL A 220 -33.32 -14.52 2.76
C VAL A 220 -32.30 -13.55 2.16
N THR A 221 -31.13 -14.06 1.80
CA THR A 221 -30.04 -13.26 1.23
C THR A 221 -29.91 -13.53 -0.27
N GLY A 222 -29.68 -12.49 -1.05
CA GLY A 222 -29.49 -12.58 -2.50
C GLY A 222 -29.99 -11.33 -3.22
N CYS A 223 -29.93 -11.35 -4.55
CA CYS A 223 -30.41 -10.26 -5.40
C CYS A 223 -31.82 -10.56 -5.88
N GLY A 224 -32.82 -9.87 -5.34
CA GLY A 224 -34.21 -10.17 -5.65
C GLY A 224 -35.20 -9.49 -4.72
N GLU A 225 -36.48 -9.70 -5.01
CA GLU A 225 -37.58 -9.39 -4.09
C GLU A 225 -37.91 -10.65 -3.29
N VAL A 226 -38.07 -10.54 -1.97
CA VAL A 226 -38.55 -11.66 -1.16
C VAL A 226 -40.08 -11.62 -1.14
N VAL A 227 -40.71 -12.63 -1.75
CA VAL A 227 -42.17 -12.78 -1.79
C VAL A 227 -42.52 -14.12 -1.17
N ASP A 228 -43.32 -14.10 -0.09
CA ASP A 228 -43.71 -15.30 0.66
C ASP A 228 -42.50 -16.18 1.05
N HIS A 229 -41.47 -15.56 1.63
CA HIS A 229 -40.21 -16.22 2.07
C HIS A 229 -39.34 -16.80 0.93
N VAL A 230 -39.71 -16.58 -0.33
CA VAL A 230 -38.94 -17.01 -1.51
C VAL A 230 -38.29 -15.80 -2.18
N LEU A 231 -36.98 -15.87 -2.40
CA LEU A 231 -36.27 -14.89 -3.22
C LEU A 231 -36.69 -15.05 -4.69
N VAL A 232 -37.37 -14.06 -5.23
CA VAL A 232 -37.60 -13.89 -6.67
C VAL A 232 -36.38 -13.16 -7.22
N PRO A 233 -35.45 -13.84 -7.92
CA PRO A 233 -34.18 -13.25 -8.29
C PRO A 233 -34.37 -12.14 -9.31
N TYR A 234 -33.64 -11.05 -9.11
CA TYR A 234 -33.42 -10.02 -10.11
C TYR A 234 -32.31 -10.45 -11.07
N GLU A 235 -32.35 -9.98 -12.32
CA GLU A 235 -31.23 -10.21 -13.24
C GLU A 235 -30.01 -9.36 -12.86
N CYS A 236 -30.26 -8.20 -12.23
CA CYS A 236 -29.24 -7.25 -11.81
C CYS A 236 -29.76 -6.31 -10.70
N GLY A 237 -28.85 -5.59 -10.05
CA GLY A 237 -29.18 -4.57 -9.06
C GLY A 237 -27.94 -3.98 -8.40
N ASP A 238 -28.13 -3.00 -7.51
CA ASP A 238 -27.04 -2.31 -6.80
C ASP A 238 -26.63 -3.02 -5.49
N ASP A 239 -27.39 -4.02 -5.06
CA ASP A 239 -27.04 -4.81 -3.87
C ASP A 239 -25.76 -5.63 -4.11
N PRO A 240 -24.91 -5.81 -3.09
CA PRO A 240 -23.62 -6.51 -3.23
C PRO A 240 -23.76 -7.99 -3.64
N ASN A 241 -24.96 -8.55 -3.51
CA ASN A 241 -25.29 -9.91 -3.92
C ASN A 241 -25.87 -10.00 -5.35
N CYS A 242 -26.00 -8.86 -6.04
CA CYS A 242 -26.47 -8.79 -7.42
C CYS A 242 -25.37 -9.04 -8.41
N GLN A 243 -25.69 -9.82 -9.44
CA GLN A 243 -24.82 -9.99 -10.58
C GLN A 243 -24.84 -8.70 -11.42
N GLU A 244 -23.68 -8.29 -11.91
CA GLU A 244 -23.60 -7.22 -12.91
C GLU A 244 -24.09 -7.71 -14.27
N CYS A 245 -24.75 -6.83 -15.03
CA CYS A 245 -25.14 -7.14 -16.39
C CYS A 245 -23.92 -7.44 -17.29
N PRO A 246 -24.07 -8.31 -18.31
CA PRO A 246 -23.02 -8.54 -19.30
C PRO A 246 -22.60 -7.24 -20.03
N GLU A 247 -21.43 -7.25 -20.66
CA GLU A 247 -20.96 -6.11 -21.48
C GLU A 247 -22.01 -5.70 -22.53
N GLY A 248 -22.32 -4.40 -22.62
CA GLY A 248 -23.34 -3.84 -23.50
C GLY A 248 -24.77 -3.84 -22.94
N PHE A 249 -24.97 -4.36 -21.72
CA PHE A 249 -26.24 -4.33 -21.01
C PHE A 249 -26.16 -3.49 -19.73
N ILE A 250 -27.26 -2.85 -19.39
CA ILE A 250 -27.38 -2.02 -18.19
C ILE A 250 -28.59 -2.42 -17.39
N CYS A 251 -28.49 -2.28 -16.06
CA CYS A 251 -29.57 -2.66 -15.17
C CYS A 251 -30.67 -1.60 -15.16
N VAL A 252 -31.88 -1.97 -15.56
CA VAL A 252 -33.05 -1.09 -15.57
C VAL A 252 -34.19 -1.84 -14.94
N ASN A 253 -34.70 -1.33 -13.81
CA ASN A 253 -35.77 -1.99 -13.06
C ASN A 253 -35.50 -3.48 -12.83
N TYR A 254 -34.26 -3.83 -12.45
CA TYR A 254 -33.82 -5.19 -12.14
C TYR A 254 -33.69 -6.16 -13.33
N GLU A 255 -33.83 -5.66 -14.57
CA GLU A 255 -33.62 -6.41 -15.81
C GLU A 255 -32.37 -5.89 -16.55
N CYS A 256 -31.64 -6.78 -17.21
CA CYS A 256 -30.50 -6.39 -18.04
C CYS A 256 -30.98 -6.00 -19.43
N VAL A 257 -30.91 -4.71 -19.73
CA VAL A 257 -31.39 -4.15 -20.99
C VAL A 257 -30.22 -3.71 -21.86
N GLU A 258 -30.25 -4.07 -23.15
CA GLU A 258 -29.20 -3.69 -24.11
C GLU A 258 -29.20 -2.17 -24.31
N SER A 259 -28.04 -1.55 -24.17
CA SER A 259 -27.83 -0.14 -24.49
C SER A 259 -27.08 -0.01 -25.80
N SER A 260 -27.52 0.93 -26.64
CA SER A 260 -26.94 1.12 -27.96
C SER A 260 -26.77 2.60 -28.31
N MET A 261 -25.85 2.86 -29.23
CA MET A 261 -25.65 4.17 -29.82
C MET A 261 -25.70 4.04 -31.34
N GLU A 262 -26.78 4.56 -31.93
CA GLU A 262 -27.02 4.49 -33.36
C GLU A 262 -26.47 5.75 -34.04
N GLY A 263 -25.67 5.58 -35.09
CA GLY A 263 -25.12 6.69 -35.88
C GLY A 263 -24.40 6.18 -37.13
N PRO A 264 -23.83 7.06 -37.95
CA PRO A 264 -23.10 6.65 -39.15
C PRO A 264 -21.73 6.05 -38.79
N ASP A 265 -21.32 4.99 -39.50
CA ASP A 265 -20.00 4.37 -39.31
C ASP A 265 -18.84 5.25 -39.82
N ASN A 266 -19.14 6.19 -40.73
CA ASN A 266 -18.16 7.08 -41.36
C ASN A 266 -18.77 8.47 -41.55
N GLY A 267 -17.93 9.50 -41.46
CA GLY A 267 -18.27 10.88 -41.82
C GLY A 267 -17.11 11.59 -42.50
N PHE A 268 -17.32 12.82 -42.96
CA PHE A 268 -16.24 13.60 -43.56
C PHE A 268 -15.70 14.67 -42.63
N VAL A 269 -14.41 14.94 -42.72
CA VAL A 269 -13.78 16.05 -41.98
C VAL A 269 -14.47 17.37 -42.34
N GLY A 270 -14.94 18.08 -41.31
CA GLY A 270 -15.69 19.32 -41.38
C GLY A 270 -17.21 19.17 -41.45
N ASP A 271 -17.75 17.94 -41.41
CA ASP A 271 -19.19 17.69 -41.25
C ASP A 271 -19.54 17.37 -39.78
N ASP A 272 -20.83 17.44 -39.48
CA ASP A 272 -21.41 17.01 -38.20
C ASP A 272 -22.01 15.60 -38.36
N ALA A 273 -21.72 14.70 -37.42
CA ALA A 273 -22.31 13.36 -37.35
C ALA A 273 -23.36 13.30 -36.24
N GLU A 274 -24.56 12.83 -36.56
CA GLU A 274 -25.66 12.70 -35.61
C GLU A 274 -25.72 11.27 -35.05
N PHE A 275 -25.82 11.16 -33.73
CA PHE A 275 -25.96 9.90 -32.99
C PHE A 275 -27.23 9.93 -32.14
N THR A 276 -27.83 8.76 -31.89
CA THR A 276 -28.94 8.59 -30.95
C THR A 276 -28.58 7.52 -29.93
N GLY A 277 -28.54 7.88 -28.65
CA GLY A 277 -28.33 6.95 -27.54
C GLY A 277 -29.65 6.33 -27.07
N LYS A 278 -29.66 5.01 -26.83
CA LYS A 278 -30.82 4.26 -26.35
C LYS A 278 -30.47 3.38 -25.15
N LYS A 279 -31.46 3.19 -24.28
CA LYS A 279 -31.48 2.32 -23.10
C LYS A 279 -32.66 1.35 -23.28
N GLY A 280 -32.37 0.19 -23.88
CA GLY A 280 -33.41 -0.66 -24.45
C GLY A 280 -34.16 0.02 -25.59
N ASP A 281 -35.48 0.03 -25.49
CA ASP A 281 -36.36 0.68 -26.46
C ASP A 281 -36.57 2.18 -26.18
N GLU A 282 -36.07 2.70 -25.06
CA GLU A 282 -36.22 4.10 -24.67
C GLU A 282 -35.01 4.94 -25.10
N VAL A 283 -35.25 6.19 -25.49
CA VAL A 283 -34.17 7.14 -25.79
C VAL A 283 -33.49 7.58 -24.50
N CYS A 284 -32.16 7.63 -24.51
CA CYS A 284 -31.36 8.06 -23.36
C CYS A 284 -31.30 9.59 -23.32
N ALA A 285 -32.32 10.26 -22.79
CA ALA A 285 -32.39 11.72 -22.75
C ALA A 285 -31.49 12.31 -21.65
N ASN A 286 -30.75 13.38 -21.96
CA ASN A 286 -29.80 14.06 -21.04
C ASN A 286 -28.67 13.19 -20.47
N CYS A 287 -28.42 12.04 -21.09
CA CYS A 287 -27.30 11.15 -20.77
C CYS A 287 -25.98 11.83 -21.12
N ASP A 288 -24.94 11.58 -20.34
CA ASP A 288 -23.61 12.09 -20.61
C ASP A 288 -23.02 11.37 -21.82
N VAL A 289 -22.26 12.07 -22.66
CA VAL A 289 -21.55 11.47 -23.79
C VAL A 289 -20.09 11.86 -23.65
N GLU A 290 -19.19 10.89 -23.55
CA GLU A 290 -17.74 11.12 -23.62
C GLU A 290 -17.25 10.79 -25.03
N VAL A 291 -16.56 11.74 -25.66
CA VAL A 291 -15.94 11.54 -26.96
C VAL A 291 -14.44 11.63 -26.82
N THR A 292 -13.73 10.65 -27.37
CA THR A 292 -12.28 10.65 -27.53
C THR A 292 -11.96 10.87 -29.00
N ASP A 293 -11.26 11.95 -29.31
CA ASP A 293 -10.86 12.28 -30.68
C ASP A 293 -9.64 11.47 -31.16
N PRO A 294 -9.25 11.55 -32.45
CA PRO A 294 -8.10 10.83 -33.00
C PRO A 294 -6.75 11.14 -32.33
N THR A 295 -6.63 12.26 -31.59
CA THR A 295 -5.42 12.62 -30.84
C THR A 295 -5.42 12.07 -29.41
N GLY A 296 -6.51 11.43 -28.99
CA GLY A 296 -6.73 10.95 -27.63
C GLY A 296 -7.28 12.02 -26.69
N GLN A 297 -7.64 13.20 -27.18
CA GLN A 297 -8.25 14.23 -26.35
C GLN A 297 -9.72 13.87 -26.08
N LYS A 298 -10.10 13.94 -24.80
CA LYS A 298 -11.45 13.65 -24.33
C LYS A 298 -12.26 14.92 -24.13
N TRP A 299 -13.54 14.85 -24.42
CA TRP A 299 -14.51 15.88 -24.08
C TRP A 299 -15.86 15.25 -23.77
N THR A 300 -16.67 15.96 -22.99
CA THR A 300 -18.00 15.51 -22.56
C THR A 300 -19.09 16.40 -23.11
N GLY A 301 -20.22 15.79 -23.45
CA GLY A 301 -21.45 16.44 -23.85
C GLY A 301 -22.65 15.74 -23.22
N LYS A 302 -23.85 16.12 -23.64
CA LYS A 302 -25.09 15.46 -23.25
C LYS A 302 -25.96 15.19 -24.47
N THR A 303 -26.73 14.12 -24.44
CA THR A 303 -27.81 13.89 -25.39
C THR A 303 -28.98 14.86 -25.13
N ASP A 304 -29.75 15.17 -26.17
CA ASP A 304 -30.96 15.99 -26.08
C ASP A 304 -32.18 15.21 -25.54
N GLU A 305 -33.37 15.83 -25.57
CA GLU A 305 -34.64 15.22 -25.12
C GLU A 305 -35.05 13.98 -25.93
N ASN A 306 -34.51 13.81 -27.14
CA ASN A 306 -34.76 12.66 -28.02
C ASN A 306 -33.59 11.66 -28.00
N GLY A 307 -32.62 11.82 -27.11
CA GLY A 307 -31.41 11.01 -27.07
C GLY A 307 -30.38 11.36 -28.15
N GLY A 308 -30.60 12.45 -28.90
CA GLY A 308 -29.76 12.90 -30.00
C GLY A 308 -28.47 13.58 -29.52
N PHE A 309 -27.38 13.36 -30.23
CA PHE A 309 -26.08 13.99 -29.97
C PHE A 309 -25.38 14.31 -31.30
N VAL A 310 -24.83 15.52 -31.42
CA VAL A 310 -24.17 15.99 -32.65
C VAL A 310 -22.67 16.10 -32.41
N LEU A 311 -21.90 15.37 -33.20
CA LEU A 311 -20.43 15.28 -33.13
C LEU A 311 -19.78 16.02 -34.31
N PRO A 312 -19.10 17.16 -34.09
CA PRO A 312 -18.33 17.81 -35.14
C PRO A 312 -17.04 17.04 -35.47
N LEU A 313 -16.87 16.62 -36.72
CA LEU A 313 -15.71 15.84 -37.18
C LEU A 313 -14.57 16.76 -37.63
N THR A 314 -13.78 17.25 -36.69
CA THR A 314 -12.77 18.28 -36.96
C THR A 314 -11.46 17.78 -37.56
N MET A 315 -11.15 16.49 -37.47
CA MET A 315 -9.90 15.91 -37.95
C MET A 315 -10.07 14.50 -38.49
N GLU A 316 -9.15 14.06 -39.34
CA GLU A 316 -9.16 12.71 -39.89
C GLU A 316 -8.79 11.68 -38.83
N GLY A 317 -9.53 10.56 -38.78
CA GLY A 317 -9.25 9.43 -37.90
C GLY A 317 -10.47 8.90 -37.15
N PRO A 318 -10.25 7.91 -36.26
CA PRO A 318 -11.31 7.31 -35.47
C PRO A 318 -11.68 8.19 -34.26
N TYR A 319 -12.98 8.39 -34.06
CA TYR A 319 -13.54 8.97 -32.84
C TYR A 319 -14.24 7.86 -32.06
N THR A 320 -13.92 7.71 -30.77
CA THR A 320 -14.63 6.81 -29.86
C THR A 320 -15.67 7.61 -29.09
N ILE A 321 -16.91 7.14 -29.08
CA ILE A 321 -18.04 7.79 -28.44
C ILE A 321 -18.61 6.83 -27.41
N VAL A 322 -18.71 7.29 -26.17
CA VAL A 322 -19.17 6.51 -25.03
C VAL A 322 -20.39 7.20 -24.43
N LEU A 323 -21.53 6.51 -24.42
CA LEU A 323 -22.75 6.94 -23.75
C LEU A 323 -22.65 6.57 -22.27
N LEU A 324 -22.89 7.55 -21.39
CA LEU A 324 -22.72 7.45 -19.95
C LEU A 324 -24.03 7.85 -19.23
N GLU A 325 -24.38 7.15 -18.16
CA GLU A 325 -25.41 7.58 -17.21
C GLU A 325 -24.85 7.47 -15.80
N ASN A 326 -24.85 8.59 -15.07
CA ASN A 326 -24.25 8.68 -13.74
C ASN A 326 -22.77 8.23 -13.69
N GLY A 327 -22.03 8.42 -14.79
CA GLY A 327 -20.63 8.04 -14.92
C GLY A 327 -20.37 6.56 -15.24
N LYS A 328 -21.41 5.74 -15.43
CA LYS A 328 -21.28 4.35 -15.89
C LYS A 328 -21.44 4.27 -17.41
N GLU A 329 -20.55 3.54 -18.07
CA GLU A 329 -20.62 3.24 -19.51
C GLU A 329 -21.85 2.40 -19.84
N LEU A 330 -22.71 2.93 -20.72
CA LEU A 330 -23.87 2.24 -21.25
C LEU A 330 -23.56 1.59 -22.60
N ALA A 331 -22.99 2.36 -23.53
CA ALA A 331 -22.66 1.89 -24.87
C ALA A 331 -21.45 2.63 -25.41
N ALA A 332 -20.69 1.97 -26.30
CA ALA A 332 -19.60 2.60 -27.01
C ALA A 332 -19.70 2.33 -28.51
N THR A 333 -19.39 3.32 -29.32
CA THR A 333 -19.30 3.20 -30.78
C THR A 333 -18.11 3.98 -31.32
N VAL A 334 -17.71 3.67 -32.56
CA VAL A 334 -16.58 4.30 -33.23
C VAL A 334 -17.02 4.80 -34.61
N ILE A 335 -16.75 6.06 -34.91
CA ILE A 335 -16.93 6.64 -36.25
C ILE A 335 -15.58 7.03 -36.85
N ASN A 336 -15.40 6.78 -38.14
CA ASN A 336 -14.20 7.20 -38.86
C ASN A 336 -14.45 8.48 -39.65
N ALA A 337 -13.72 9.55 -39.34
CA ALA A 337 -13.73 10.78 -40.11
C ALA A 337 -12.73 10.70 -41.26
N ILE A 338 -13.21 10.83 -42.50
CA ILE A 338 -12.43 10.72 -43.73
C ILE A 338 -12.26 12.12 -44.33
N PRO A 339 -11.08 12.50 -44.86
CA PRO A 339 -10.90 13.80 -45.50
C PRO A 339 -11.87 13.92 -46.67
N LYS A 340 -12.54 15.08 -46.79
CA LYS A 340 -13.25 15.43 -48.02
C LYS A 340 -12.21 15.39 -49.13
N SER A 341 -12.42 14.53 -50.13
CA SER A 341 -11.59 14.58 -51.33
C SER A 341 -11.64 16.02 -51.82
N THR A 342 -10.49 16.71 -51.78
CA THR A 342 -10.38 18.00 -52.44
C THR A 342 -10.94 17.78 -53.83
N PRO A 343 -11.96 18.55 -54.27
CA PRO A 343 -12.48 18.39 -55.62
C PRO A 343 -11.26 18.38 -56.52
N THR A 344 -11.00 17.23 -57.13
CA THR A 344 -9.83 17.01 -57.98
C THR A 344 -9.87 18.18 -58.93
N ASP A 345 -8.98 19.14 -58.71
CA ASP A 345 -9.00 20.47 -59.31
C ASP A 345 -9.27 20.23 -60.78
N GLU A 346 -10.51 20.47 -61.22
CA GLU A 346 -11.00 20.03 -62.53
C GLU A 346 -9.99 20.57 -63.50
N GLY A 347 -9.17 19.65 -64.04
CA GLY A 347 -7.83 19.99 -64.48
C GLY A 347 -7.89 21.27 -65.28
N LYS A 348 -7.28 22.33 -64.74
CA LYS A 348 -6.89 23.49 -65.53
C LYS A 348 -6.37 22.89 -66.83
N PRO A 349 -7.06 23.09 -67.97
CA PRO A 349 -6.94 22.20 -69.11
C PRO A 349 -5.46 22.03 -69.37
N THR A 350 -4.96 20.82 -69.13
CA THR A 350 -3.64 20.43 -69.57
C THR A 350 -3.71 20.72 -71.05
N VAL A 351 -3.03 21.79 -71.48
CA VAL A 351 -2.84 22.08 -72.89
C VAL A 351 -2.33 20.77 -73.44
N ALA A 352 -3.17 20.11 -74.23
CA ALA A 352 -2.83 18.83 -74.83
C ALA A 352 -1.45 19.04 -75.44
N GLU A 353 -0.43 18.35 -74.90
CA GLU A 353 0.79 18.15 -75.64
C GLU A 353 0.35 17.41 -76.89
N ASP A 354 0.30 18.18 -77.96
CA ASP A 354 -0.17 17.82 -79.28
C ASP A 354 0.63 16.61 -79.76
N GLU A 355 0.03 15.42 -79.71
CA GLU A 355 0.51 14.22 -80.39
C GLU A 355 0.45 14.35 -81.93
N GLY A 356 0.34 15.56 -82.48
CA GLY A 356 0.51 15.89 -83.89
C GLY A 356 1.90 15.64 -84.48
N GLY A 357 2.90 15.28 -83.66
CA GLY A 357 4.27 14.98 -84.12
C GLY A 357 4.41 13.65 -84.90
N GLY A 358 3.50 12.68 -84.70
CA GLY A 358 3.58 11.37 -85.33
C GLY A 358 3.25 11.38 -86.83
N LEU A 359 2.22 12.13 -87.25
CA LEU A 359 1.79 12.18 -88.65
C LEU A 359 2.73 12.98 -89.55
N ALA A 360 3.38 14.03 -89.03
CA ALA A 360 4.38 14.80 -89.77
C ALA A 360 5.63 13.96 -90.09
N LEU A 361 6.11 13.15 -89.14
CA LEU A 361 7.23 12.22 -89.36
C LEU A 361 6.88 11.13 -90.38
N ILE A 362 5.66 10.58 -90.34
CA ILE A 362 5.18 9.59 -91.33
C ILE A 362 5.10 10.20 -92.73
N LEU A 363 4.58 11.43 -92.86
CA LEU A 363 4.53 12.13 -94.16
C LEU A 363 5.93 12.43 -94.72
N ILE A 364 6.88 12.86 -93.88
CA ILE A 364 8.27 13.08 -94.28
C ILE A 364 8.93 11.77 -94.73
N LEU A 365 8.70 10.66 -94.01
CA LEU A 365 9.21 9.33 -94.38
C LEU A 365 8.66 8.85 -95.72
N LEU A 366 7.36 9.04 -95.97
CA LEU A 366 6.72 8.70 -97.25
C LEU A 366 7.24 9.56 -98.41
N LEU A 367 7.50 10.85 -98.17
CA LEU A 367 8.09 11.75 -99.18
C LEU A 367 9.51 11.34 -99.53
N LEU A 368 10.34 10.99 -98.53
CA LEU A 368 11.70 10.50 -98.74
C LEU A 368 11.72 9.16 -99.49
N LEU A 369 10.82 8.23 -99.15
CA LEU A 369 10.66 6.97 -99.90
C LEU A 369 10.24 7.22 -101.36
N GLY A 370 9.31 8.15 -101.59
CA GLY A 370 8.91 8.57 -102.93
C GLY A 370 10.09 9.12 -103.75
N ILE A 371 10.92 9.98 -103.15
CA ILE A 371 12.13 10.52 -103.79
C ILE A 371 13.12 9.39 -104.12
N ILE A 372 13.34 8.43 -103.20
CA ILE A 372 14.22 7.28 -103.44
C ILE A 372 13.72 6.43 -104.62
N VAL A 373 12.42 6.14 -104.68
CA VAL A 373 11.81 5.39 -105.80
C VAL A 373 11.98 6.14 -107.13
N VAL A 374 11.72 7.46 -107.15
CA VAL A 374 11.92 8.28 -108.36
C VAL A 374 13.38 8.29 -108.80
N LEU A 375 14.33 8.41 -107.87
CA LEU A 375 15.76 8.36 -108.17
C LEU A 375 16.19 6.96 -108.66
N TYR A 376 15.63 5.89 -108.11
CA TYR A 376 15.89 4.51 -108.55
C TYR A 376 15.37 4.28 -109.97
N LEU A 377 14.14 4.72 -110.28
CA LEU A 377 13.56 4.65 -111.61
C LEU A 377 14.33 5.51 -112.63
N ARG A 378 14.81 6.70 -112.23
CA ARG A 378 15.68 7.54 -113.09
C ARG A 378 17.05 6.91 -113.34
N ARG A 379 17.63 6.18 -112.37
CA ARG A 379 18.90 5.46 -112.56
C ARG A 379 18.74 4.26 -113.51
N GLY A 380 17.61 3.55 -113.45
CA GLY A 380 17.30 2.44 -114.35
C GLY A 380 17.17 2.83 -115.83
N GLN A 381 16.90 4.10 -116.15
CA GLN A 381 16.78 4.58 -117.53
C GLN A 381 18.09 5.08 -118.17
N LYS A 382 19.20 5.16 -117.43
CA LYS A 382 20.51 5.58 -117.99
C LYS A 382 21.39 4.44 -118.51
N GLY A 383 20.89 3.19 -118.52
CA GLY A 383 21.62 2.01 -119.00
C GLY A 383 21.17 1.44 -120.36
N LYS A 384 20.31 2.13 -121.12
CA LYS A 384 19.97 1.75 -122.49
C LYS A 384 20.23 2.90 -123.46
N LYS A 385 21.52 3.10 -123.75
CA LYS A 385 22.00 3.58 -125.04
C LYS A 385 23.25 2.79 -125.39
#